data_AF-A0A919UAM0-F1
#
_entry.id   AF-A0A919UAM0-F1
#
_cell.length_a   1.000
_cell.length_b   1.000
_cell.length_c   1.000
_cell.angle_alpha   90.00
_cell.angle_beta   90.00
_cell.angle_gamma   90.00
#
_symmetry.space_group_name_H-M   'P 1'
#
loop_
_entity.id
_entity.type
_entity.pdbx_description
1 polymer ?
#
loop_
_entity_poly.entity_id
_entity_poly.type
_entity_poly.pdbx_seq_one_letter_code
_entity_poly.pdbx_strand_id
1 'polypeptide(L)'
;MRHITTFAGLPVVQFEPGVVDRLDAKGTPRSAVAWRIETDYEADEEAFRTVLDRCLDVVGGESVQALVVGQWGEAYDTPPPLHLLIAARLRLPHLRALFLGEMTSEECEISWINHTDVAPLLAAFPGLEVLRIRGADGLQLSPVRHMRLRELAVESGGLSAGVVRGIADSHLPALTDLELWLGVSQYGGDVSVEDLAPVFSGTGVPRLRRLALRNAEIADQVAAALAGAPVVPRLETLDLSLGILSDQGAEALLLGQPLTHLRRLDLSHHFISAELADRLRAELPGVDVDLSDEQEEDDGERYTAVSE
;
A
#
# COMPACT_ATOMS: atom_id res chain seq x y z
N MET A 1 11.78 -8.74 3.89
CA MET A 1 11.46 -8.51 2.45
C MET A 1 12.70 -8.05 1.69
N ARG A 2 12.80 -8.27 0.37
CA ARG A 2 13.86 -7.67 -0.46
C ARG A 2 13.37 -6.36 -1.07
N HIS A 3 14.29 -5.45 -1.40
CA HIS A 3 13.96 -4.24 -2.16
C HIS A 3 13.23 -4.56 -3.45
N ILE A 4 12.26 -3.69 -3.77
CA ILE A 4 11.54 -3.76 -5.04
C ILE A 4 12.47 -3.44 -6.21
N THR A 5 12.25 -4.10 -7.35
CA THR A 5 13.00 -3.85 -8.59
C THR A 5 12.21 -3.01 -9.59
N THR A 6 10.90 -2.85 -9.37
CA THR A 6 10.01 -2.05 -10.20
C THR A 6 9.00 -1.28 -9.34
N PHE A 7 8.69 -0.05 -9.72
CA PHE A 7 7.66 0.77 -9.10
C PHE A 7 6.90 1.57 -10.16
N ALA A 8 5.56 1.58 -10.09
CA ALA A 8 4.69 2.24 -11.06
C ALA A 8 5.02 1.90 -12.54
N GLY A 9 5.38 0.64 -12.80
CA GLY A 9 5.75 0.15 -14.14
C GLY A 9 7.16 0.54 -14.61
N LEU A 10 7.96 1.21 -13.77
CA LEU A 10 9.32 1.63 -14.08
C LEU A 10 10.34 0.80 -13.30
N PRO A 11 11.51 0.47 -13.86
CA PRO A 11 12.59 -0.14 -13.10
C PRO A 11 13.10 0.85 -12.03
N VAL A 12 13.35 0.34 -10.83
CA VAL A 12 13.89 1.13 -9.71
C VAL A 12 15.40 1.27 -9.87
N VAL A 13 15.89 2.51 -9.73
CA VAL A 13 17.32 2.84 -9.82
C VAL A 13 17.72 3.66 -8.60
N GLN A 14 18.65 3.10 -7.81
CA GLN A 14 19.25 3.80 -6.68
C GLN A 14 20.04 5.02 -7.14
N PHE A 15 19.75 6.18 -6.55
CA PHE A 15 20.54 7.38 -6.76
C PHE A 15 21.88 7.25 -6.02
N GLU A 16 22.95 7.08 -6.80
CA GLU A 16 24.32 6.98 -6.29
C GLU A 16 25.31 7.66 -7.26
N PRO A 17 26.53 8.02 -6.83
CA PRO A 17 27.52 8.63 -7.71
C PRO A 17 27.75 7.84 -9.00
N GLY A 18 27.74 8.54 -10.16
CA GLY A 18 27.97 7.93 -11.47
C GLY A 18 26.80 7.08 -12.01
N VAL A 19 25.64 7.03 -11.33
CA VAL A 19 24.46 6.30 -11.86
C VAL A 19 23.92 6.92 -13.15
N VAL A 20 23.92 8.25 -13.25
CA VAL A 20 23.45 8.96 -14.44
C VAL A 20 24.34 8.70 -15.64
N ASP A 21 25.67 8.72 -15.47
CA ASP A 21 26.59 8.38 -16.56
C ASP A 21 26.37 6.94 -17.06
N ARG A 22 26.08 6.01 -16.14
CA ARG A 22 25.75 4.61 -16.49
C ARG A 22 24.42 4.49 -17.24
N LEU A 23 23.41 5.30 -16.93
CA LEU A 23 22.15 5.33 -17.68
C LEU A 23 22.33 5.96 -19.06
N ASP A 24 23.03 7.09 -19.12
CA ASP A 24 23.29 7.82 -20.36
C ASP A 24 24.11 6.96 -21.33
N ALA A 25 25.10 6.20 -20.83
CA ALA A 25 25.86 5.23 -21.63
C ALA A 25 25.01 4.07 -22.20
N LYS A 26 23.90 3.72 -21.52
CA LYS A 26 22.93 2.72 -21.97
C LYS A 26 21.82 3.33 -22.86
N GLY A 27 21.79 4.66 -23.01
CA GLY A 27 20.72 5.37 -23.72
C GLY A 27 19.37 5.32 -23.00
N THR A 28 19.36 5.04 -21.69
CA THR A 28 18.12 4.97 -20.90
C THR A 28 17.70 6.38 -20.47
N PRO A 29 16.51 6.87 -20.85
CA PRO A 29 16.04 8.17 -20.38
C PRO A 29 15.87 8.19 -18.86
N ARG A 30 16.28 9.29 -18.22
CA ARG A 30 16.11 9.49 -16.77
C ARG A 30 14.65 9.46 -16.31
N SER A 31 13.72 9.73 -17.24
CA SER A 31 12.28 9.64 -17.03
C SER A 31 11.69 8.23 -17.19
N ALA A 32 12.49 7.26 -17.64
CA ALA A 32 12.09 5.87 -17.84
C ALA A 32 12.44 4.98 -16.64
N VAL A 33 12.75 5.57 -15.48
CA VAL A 33 13.09 4.85 -14.24
C VAL A 33 12.36 5.48 -13.04
N ALA A 34 12.16 4.68 -11.99
CA ALA A 34 11.79 5.18 -10.68
C ALA A 34 13.07 5.45 -9.88
N TRP A 35 13.30 6.70 -9.53
CA TRP A 35 14.50 7.08 -8.78
C TRP A 35 14.31 6.72 -7.31
N ARG A 36 15.23 5.95 -6.75
CA ARG A 36 15.28 5.67 -5.32
C ARG A 36 16.30 6.57 -4.64
N ILE A 37 15.91 7.21 -3.55
CA ILE A 37 16.82 7.95 -2.66
C ILE A 37 16.72 7.35 -1.26
N GLU A 38 17.84 7.30 -0.56
CA GLU A 38 17.92 6.90 0.84
C GLU A 38 19.11 7.61 1.49
N THR A 39 19.15 7.58 2.81
CA THR A 39 20.27 8.01 3.63
C THR A 39 20.75 6.86 4.50
N ASP A 40 21.97 6.99 5.03
CA ASP A 40 22.45 6.08 6.07
C ASP A 40 21.58 6.18 7.34
N TYR A 41 21.66 5.16 8.22
CA TYR A 41 20.88 5.08 9.45
C TYR A 41 21.10 6.27 10.40
N GLU A 42 22.34 6.72 10.57
CA GLU A 42 22.70 7.82 11.47
C GLU A 42 22.51 9.21 10.81
N ALA A 43 21.90 9.27 9.63
CA ALA A 43 21.73 10.52 8.89
C ALA A 43 20.66 11.41 9.54
N ASP A 44 20.91 12.72 9.54
CA ASP A 44 19.94 13.71 9.96
C ASP A 44 19.11 14.25 8.78
N GLU A 45 18.17 15.14 9.08
CA GLU A 45 17.32 15.79 8.08
C GLU A 45 18.14 16.56 7.02
N GLU A 46 19.29 17.13 7.38
CA GLU A 46 20.12 17.90 6.45
C GLU A 46 20.85 16.98 5.46
N ALA A 47 21.25 15.78 5.91
CA ALA A 47 21.75 14.74 5.02
C ALA A 47 20.65 14.29 4.02
N PHE A 48 19.40 14.10 4.48
CA PHE A 48 18.29 13.81 3.57
C PHE A 48 18.06 14.95 2.56
N ARG A 49 18.05 16.21 3.02
CA ARG A 49 17.96 17.39 2.14
C ARG A 49 19.06 17.36 1.08
N THR A 50 20.29 17.09 1.49
CA THR A 50 21.45 17.03 0.61
C THR A 50 21.29 15.96 -0.46
N VAL A 51 20.84 14.75 -0.09
CA VAL A 51 20.60 13.65 -1.05
C VAL A 51 19.48 14.03 -2.02
N LEU A 52 18.36 14.58 -1.52
CA LEU A 52 17.25 15.01 -2.35
C LEU A 52 17.69 16.11 -3.33
N ASP A 53 18.34 17.16 -2.86
CA ASP A 53 18.77 18.28 -3.70
C ASP A 53 19.76 17.84 -4.78
N ARG A 54 20.74 17.01 -4.39
CA ARG A 54 21.73 16.45 -5.32
C ARG A 54 21.07 15.53 -6.35
N CYS A 55 20.12 14.70 -5.95
CA CYS A 55 19.35 13.87 -6.88
C CYS A 55 18.66 14.74 -7.92
N LEU A 56 17.90 15.74 -7.48
CA LEU A 56 17.16 16.63 -8.37
C LEU A 56 18.06 17.46 -9.29
N ASP A 57 19.25 17.88 -8.83
CA ASP A 57 20.21 18.63 -9.65
C ASP A 57 20.90 17.75 -10.70
N VAL A 58 21.29 16.53 -10.32
CA VAL A 58 22.02 15.61 -11.21
C VAL A 58 21.08 14.94 -12.22
N VAL A 59 19.91 14.51 -11.76
CA VAL A 59 18.90 13.85 -12.59
C VAL A 59 18.18 14.87 -13.47
N GLY A 60 17.96 16.10 -12.97
CA GLY A 60 17.03 17.07 -13.54
C GLY A 60 15.63 16.74 -13.07
N GLY A 61 15.13 17.46 -12.06
CA GLY A 61 13.87 17.14 -11.37
C GLY A 61 12.65 17.04 -12.29
N GLU A 62 12.63 17.75 -13.42
CA GLU A 62 11.60 17.65 -14.45
C GLU A 62 11.54 16.27 -15.13
N SER A 63 12.63 15.51 -15.07
CA SER A 63 12.64 14.14 -15.59
C SER A 63 12.10 13.10 -14.59
N VAL A 64 11.97 13.45 -13.31
CA VAL A 64 11.51 12.52 -12.27
C VAL A 64 9.99 12.30 -12.36
N GLN A 65 9.59 11.11 -12.80
CA GLN A 65 8.18 10.69 -12.86
C GLN A 65 7.77 9.82 -11.66
N ALA A 66 8.70 9.04 -11.12
CA ALA A 66 8.49 8.20 -9.96
C ALA A 66 9.66 8.35 -8.98
N LEU A 67 9.34 8.50 -7.70
CA LEU A 67 10.30 8.61 -6.61
C LEU A 67 10.02 7.54 -5.57
N VAL A 68 11.05 6.82 -5.17
CA VAL A 68 11.04 5.86 -4.07
C VAL A 68 11.91 6.45 -2.96
N VAL A 69 11.35 6.60 -1.78
CA VAL A 69 12.03 7.07 -0.59
C VAL A 69 12.27 5.84 0.29
N GLY A 70 13.53 5.46 0.39
CA GLY A 70 14.04 4.46 1.32
C GLY A 70 14.23 5.05 2.71
N GLN A 71 15.27 4.60 3.40
CA GLN A 71 15.65 5.12 4.70
C GLN A 71 15.92 6.63 4.69
N TRP A 72 15.49 7.33 5.75
CA TRP A 72 15.66 8.79 5.91
C TRP A 72 16.39 9.17 7.21
N GLY A 73 17.19 8.23 7.73
CA GLY A 73 17.88 8.33 9.02
C GLY A 73 17.33 7.29 9.99
N GLU A 74 17.14 7.72 11.24
CA GLU A 74 16.53 6.92 12.31
C GLU A 74 15.01 6.85 12.10
N ALA A 75 14.58 6.09 11.09
CA ALA A 75 13.18 5.94 10.69
C ALA A 75 12.29 5.30 11.77
N TYR A 76 12.90 4.69 12.78
CA TYR A 76 12.20 4.16 13.95
C TYR A 76 11.87 5.22 15.01
N ASP A 77 12.56 6.37 14.99
CA ASP A 77 12.38 7.48 15.95
C ASP A 77 11.77 8.72 15.29
N THR A 78 11.89 8.84 13.96
CA THR A 78 11.54 10.06 13.23
C THR A 78 10.72 9.79 11.98
N PRO A 79 9.70 10.61 11.69
CA PRO A 79 8.94 10.50 10.45
C PRO A 79 9.76 10.99 9.25
N PRO A 80 9.42 10.59 8.01
CA PRO A 80 10.08 11.10 6.82
C PRO A 80 9.92 12.63 6.74
N PRO A 81 10.94 13.37 6.29
CA PRO A 81 10.87 14.83 6.21
C PRO A 81 10.05 15.29 4.99
N LEU A 82 8.74 15.01 4.99
CA LEU A 82 7.82 15.28 3.88
C LEU A 82 7.78 16.75 3.47
N HIS A 83 8.04 17.66 4.41
CA HIS A 83 8.10 19.09 4.14
C HIS A 83 9.22 19.45 3.13
N LEU A 84 10.29 18.66 3.03
CA LEU A 84 11.35 18.82 2.02
C LEU A 84 10.87 18.45 0.63
N LEU A 85 10.15 17.33 0.50
CA LEU A 85 9.52 16.93 -0.76
C LEU A 85 8.51 17.99 -1.21
N ILE A 86 7.69 18.49 -0.29
CA ILE A 86 6.71 19.56 -0.54
C ILE A 86 7.41 20.87 -0.96
N ALA A 87 8.54 21.21 -0.34
CA ALA A 87 9.35 22.38 -0.73
C ALA A 87 9.90 22.23 -2.15
N ALA A 88 10.29 21.02 -2.54
CA ALA A 88 10.80 20.70 -3.88
C ALA A 88 9.72 20.58 -4.97
N ARG A 89 8.43 20.73 -4.67
CA ARG A 89 7.31 20.50 -5.62
C ARG A 89 7.45 21.19 -6.99
N LEU A 90 8.04 22.39 -7.04
CA LEU A 90 8.24 23.13 -8.30
C LEU A 90 9.36 22.54 -9.17
N ARG A 91 10.30 21.81 -8.56
CA ARG A 91 11.35 21.04 -9.25
C ARG A 91 10.85 19.67 -9.71
N LEU A 92 9.68 19.24 -9.24
CA LEU A 92 9.08 17.93 -9.52
C LEU A 92 7.73 18.04 -10.28
N PRO A 93 7.62 18.81 -11.38
CA PRO A 93 6.34 19.07 -12.05
C PRO A 93 5.71 17.80 -12.67
N HIS A 94 6.53 16.78 -12.92
CA HIS A 94 6.13 15.54 -13.58
C HIS A 94 6.04 14.35 -12.63
N LEU A 95 6.16 14.54 -11.32
CA LEU A 95 5.99 13.45 -10.35
C LEU A 95 4.57 12.88 -10.44
N ARG A 96 4.47 11.56 -10.65
CA ARG A 96 3.23 10.78 -10.77
C ARG A 96 3.17 9.63 -9.79
N ALA A 97 4.30 9.10 -9.33
CA ALA A 97 4.34 8.00 -8.38
C ALA A 97 5.29 8.29 -7.23
N LEU A 98 4.87 8.00 -6.00
CA LEU A 98 5.69 8.15 -4.80
C LEU A 98 5.53 6.94 -3.89
N PHE A 99 6.64 6.32 -3.51
CA PHE A 99 6.70 5.30 -2.48
C PHE A 99 7.46 5.87 -1.27
N LEU A 100 6.81 5.98 -0.13
CA LEU A 100 7.42 6.33 1.15
C LEU A 100 7.71 5.07 1.98
N GLY A 101 8.93 4.97 2.50
CA GLY A 101 9.30 3.93 3.47
C GLY A 101 9.60 2.59 2.82
N GLU A 102 10.09 2.56 1.57
CA GLU A 102 10.51 1.31 0.93
C GLU A 102 11.79 0.81 1.62
N MET A 103 11.60 0.09 2.72
CA MET A 103 12.64 -0.48 3.57
C MET A 103 12.41 -1.97 3.71
N THR A 104 13.50 -2.70 3.85
CA THR A 104 13.57 -4.09 4.26
C THR A 104 13.55 -4.18 5.78
N SER A 105 13.23 -5.37 6.31
CA SER A 105 13.26 -5.63 7.76
C SER A 105 14.66 -5.51 8.36
N GLU A 106 15.73 -5.55 7.55
CA GLU A 106 17.10 -5.31 8.03
C GLU A 106 17.39 -3.81 8.24
N GLU A 107 16.70 -2.92 7.50
CA GLU A 107 16.83 -1.48 7.64
C GLU A 107 15.92 -0.95 8.75
N CYS A 108 14.64 -1.33 8.71
CA CYS A 108 13.64 -1.00 9.71
C CYS A 108 12.45 -1.96 9.57
N GLU A 109 12.07 -2.60 10.66
CA GLU A 109 10.87 -3.44 10.76
C GLU A 109 9.61 -2.60 10.46
N ILE A 110 8.62 -3.20 9.77
CA ILE A 110 7.49 -2.43 9.23
C ILE A 110 6.66 -1.77 10.32
N SER A 111 6.57 -2.41 11.49
CA SER A 111 5.85 -1.89 12.65
C SER A 111 6.55 -0.68 13.30
N TRP A 112 7.83 -0.46 13.03
CA TRP A 112 8.65 0.60 13.63
C TRP A 112 8.81 1.81 12.71
N ILE A 113 8.51 1.67 11.41
CA ILE A 113 8.68 2.78 10.45
C ILE A 113 7.68 3.90 10.79
N ASN A 114 8.22 5.02 11.26
CA ASN A 114 7.47 6.21 11.65
C ASN A 114 6.99 7.01 10.43
N HIS A 115 5.80 7.58 10.56
CA HIS A 115 5.16 8.43 9.57
C HIS A 115 4.53 9.65 10.23
N THR A 116 3.90 10.48 9.40
CA THR A 116 3.17 11.67 9.82
C THR A 116 1.92 11.82 8.94
N ASP A 117 1.21 12.94 9.03
CA ASP A 117 0.10 13.21 8.12
C ASP A 117 0.60 13.38 6.68
N VAL A 118 0.19 12.48 5.79
CA VAL A 118 0.56 12.52 4.37
C VAL A 118 -0.42 13.34 3.51
N ALA A 119 -1.52 13.84 4.08
CA ALA A 119 -2.47 14.69 3.36
C ALA A 119 -1.84 15.95 2.72
N PRO A 120 -0.92 16.69 3.38
CA PRO A 120 -0.25 17.85 2.78
C PRO A 120 0.57 17.50 1.54
N LEU A 121 1.10 16.28 1.46
CA LEU A 121 1.85 15.78 0.32
C LEU A 121 0.94 15.65 -0.91
N LEU A 122 -0.24 15.05 -0.74
CA LEU A 122 -1.24 14.94 -1.80
C LEU A 122 -1.70 16.33 -2.28
N ALA A 123 -1.87 17.28 -1.37
CA ALA A 123 -2.20 18.66 -1.74
C ALA A 123 -1.08 19.36 -2.53
N ALA A 124 0.19 19.10 -2.19
CA ALA A 124 1.35 19.68 -2.86
C ALA A 124 1.60 19.10 -4.26
N PHE A 125 1.18 17.86 -4.50
CA PHE A 125 1.39 17.13 -5.75
C PHE A 125 0.06 16.74 -6.43
N PRO A 126 -0.72 17.70 -6.97
CA PRO A 126 -2.03 17.43 -7.58
C PRO A 126 -1.96 16.53 -8.84
N GLY A 127 -0.74 16.29 -9.34
CA GLY A 127 -0.43 15.40 -10.44
C GLY A 127 -0.28 13.92 -10.05
N LEU A 128 -0.20 13.59 -8.74
CA LEU A 128 0.15 12.26 -8.26
C LEU A 128 -0.93 11.23 -8.62
N GLU A 129 -0.51 10.10 -9.19
CA GLU A 129 -1.38 9.00 -9.61
C GLU A 129 -1.20 7.75 -8.74
N VAL A 130 -0.01 7.54 -8.15
CA VAL A 130 0.30 6.40 -7.28
C VAL A 130 0.94 6.89 -5.98
N LEU A 131 0.37 6.51 -4.85
CA LEU A 131 0.98 6.68 -3.53
C LEU A 131 1.05 5.33 -2.82
N ARG A 132 2.27 4.90 -2.47
CA ARG A 132 2.52 3.73 -1.64
C ARG A 132 3.25 4.15 -0.37
N ILE A 133 2.86 3.57 0.75
CA ILE A 133 3.41 3.84 2.08
C ILE A 133 3.69 2.50 2.72
N ARG A 134 4.90 2.31 3.25
CA ARG A 134 5.25 1.15 4.08
C ARG A 134 5.62 1.65 5.46
N GLY A 135 5.04 1.03 6.47
CA GLY A 135 5.01 1.54 7.84
C GLY A 135 3.77 2.38 8.09
N ALA A 136 3.25 2.31 9.33
CA ALA A 136 2.12 3.14 9.73
C ALA A 136 2.21 3.69 11.16
N ASP A 137 3.35 3.57 11.84
CA ASP A 137 3.50 4.17 13.17
C ASP A 137 3.41 5.70 13.04
N GLY A 138 2.54 6.34 13.82
CA GLY A 138 2.24 7.77 13.68
C GLY A 138 1.58 8.20 12.35
N LEU A 139 1.28 7.28 11.43
CA LEU A 139 0.68 7.62 10.13
C LEU A 139 -0.71 8.23 10.31
N GLN A 140 -0.92 9.34 9.63
CA GLN A 140 -2.22 9.99 9.53
C GLN A 140 -2.54 10.28 8.07
N LEU A 141 -3.84 10.32 7.77
CA LEU A 141 -4.33 10.84 6.51
C LEU A 141 -5.52 11.73 6.80
N SER A 142 -5.30 13.03 6.95
CA SER A 142 -6.42 13.97 7.01
C SER A 142 -7.25 13.90 5.71
N PRO A 143 -8.58 14.10 5.75
CA PRO A 143 -9.40 14.03 4.55
C PRO A 143 -8.92 14.98 3.44
N VAL A 144 -8.75 14.46 2.23
CA VAL A 144 -8.23 15.22 1.08
C VAL A 144 -9.13 15.11 -0.14
N ARG A 145 -8.96 16.07 -1.06
CA ARG A 145 -9.49 15.97 -2.42
C ARG A 145 -8.35 15.79 -3.41
N HIS A 146 -8.27 14.62 -4.04
CA HIS A 146 -7.24 14.33 -5.03
C HIS A 146 -7.84 13.78 -6.33
N MET A 147 -7.71 14.53 -7.42
CA MET A 147 -8.44 14.25 -8.67
C MET A 147 -7.75 13.24 -9.59
N ARG A 148 -6.51 12.84 -9.27
CA ARG A 148 -5.69 11.99 -10.15
C ARG A 148 -5.15 10.74 -9.48
N LEU A 149 -5.33 10.58 -8.16
CA LEU A 149 -4.81 9.42 -7.44
C LEU A 149 -5.60 8.19 -7.88
N ARG A 150 -4.92 7.22 -8.47
CA ARG A 150 -5.46 5.97 -8.99
C ARG A 150 -5.16 4.81 -8.05
N GLU A 151 -3.97 4.81 -7.47
CA GLU A 151 -3.51 3.77 -6.57
C GLU A 151 -3.11 4.37 -5.22
N LEU A 152 -3.68 3.82 -4.16
CA LEU A 152 -3.29 4.09 -2.77
C LEU A 152 -3.01 2.76 -2.07
N ALA A 153 -1.80 2.59 -1.58
CA ALA A 153 -1.38 1.41 -0.85
C ALA A 153 -0.72 1.78 0.48
N VAL A 154 -1.17 1.14 1.57
CA VAL A 154 -0.56 1.25 2.90
C VAL A 154 -0.23 -0.16 3.39
N GLU A 155 1.08 -0.44 3.51
CA GLU A 155 1.61 -1.66 4.10
C GLU A 155 1.92 -1.39 5.58
N SER A 156 1.36 -2.19 6.48
CA SER A 156 1.51 -2.02 7.93
C SER A 156 1.44 -3.35 8.67
N GLY A 157 2.13 -3.41 9.81
CA GLY A 157 1.94 -4.43 10.84
C GLY A 157 0.72 -4.19 11.73
N GLY A 158 0.21 -2.95 11.75
CA GLY A 158 -1.01 -2.52 12.46
C GLY A 158 -1.48 -1.16 11.94
N LEU A 159 -2.62 -1.10 11.25
CA LEU A 159 -3.14 0.13 10.68
C LEU A 159 -4.14 0.79 11.63
N SER A 160 -4.04 2.11 11.81
CA SER A 160 -5.03 2.82 12.61
C SER A 160 -6.35 3.06 11.86
N ALA A 161 -7.46 2.96 12.57
CA ALA A 161 -8.80 3.33 12.14
C ALA A 161 -8.86 4.78 11.68
N GLY A 162 -8.03 5.66 12.26
CA GLY A 162 -7.88 7.05 11.84
C GLY A 162 -7.48 7.18 10.37
N VAL A 163 -6.53 6.36 9.89
CA VAL A 163 -6.13 6.36 8.47
C VAL A 163 -7.28 5.89 7.59
N VAL A 164 -7.98 4.81 7.96
CA VAL A 164 -9.12 4.28 7.20
C VAL A 164 -10.24 5.31 7.09
N ARG A 165 -10.61 5.96 8.20
CA ARG A 165 -11.60 7.05 8.21
C ARG A 165 -11.15 8.23 7.36
N GLY A 166 -9.87 8.59 7.42
CA GLY A 166 -9.27 9.61 6.55
C GLY A 166 -9.43 9.32 5.06
N ILE A 167 -9.21 8.07 4.65
CA ILE A 167 -9.42 7.61 3.27
C ILE A 167 -10.91 7.67 2.91
N ALA A 168 -11.78 7.17 3.79
CA ALA A 168 -13.22 7.15 3.61
C ALA A 168 -13.83 8.56 3.43
N ASP A 169 -13.35 9.53 4.22
CA ASP A 169 -13.81 10.92 4.19
C ASP A 169 -13.17 11.72 3.05
N SER A 170 -12.19 11.15 2.34
CA SER A 170 -11.53 11.78 1.19
C SER A 170 -12.37 11.69 -0.09
N HIS A 171 -12.16 12.64 -0.99
CA HIS A 171 -12.73 12.64 -2.34
C HIS A 171 -11.67 12.22 -3.36
N LEU A 172 -11.68 10.93 -3.72
CA LEU A 172 -10.70 10.28 -4.61
C LEU A 172 -11.39 9.70 -5.87
N PRO A 173 -11.95 10.55 -6.75
CA PRO A 173 -12.81 10.09 -7.85
C PRO A 173 -12.08 9.29 -8.94
N ALA A 174 -10.74 9.31 -8.94
CA ALA A 174 -9.91 8.57 -9.88
C ALA A 174 -9.40 7.24 -9.32
N LEU A 175 -9.63 6.96 -8.03
CA LEU A 175 -9.08 5.79 -7.34
C LEU A 175 -9.68 4.51 -7.95
N THR A 176 -8.80 3.66 -8.46
CA THR A 176 -9.12 2.34 -9.02
C THR A 176 -8.62 1.22 -8.13
N ASP A 177 -7.57 1.47 -7.34
CA ASP A 177 -6.86 0.46 -6.56
C ASP A 177 -6.61 0.98 -5.15
N LEU A 178 -7.19 0.29 -4.17
CA LEU A 178 -6.98 0.54 -2.75
C LEU A 178 -6.42 -0.72 -2.09
N GLU A 179 -5.25 -0.62 -1.48
CA GLU A 179 -4.62 -1.69 -0.73
C GLU A 179 -4.29 -1.24 0.69
N LEU A 180 -4.85 -1.92 1.67
CA LEU A 180 -4.65 -1.66 3.08
C LEU A 180 -4.27 -2.95 3.77
N TRP A 181 -3.12 -2.95 4.42
CA TRP A 181 -2.71 -4.03 5.32
C TRP A 181 -3.19 -3.65 6.70
N LEU A 182 -4.23 -4.32 7.19
CA LEU A 182 -4.90 -3.93 8.43
C LEU A 182 -4.04 -4.24 9.65
N GLY A 183 -3.23 -5.29 9.55
CA GLY A 183 -2.33 -5.73 10.60
C GLY A 183 -3.06 -6.32 11.80
N VAL A 184 -2.35 -6.30 12.93
CA VAL A 184 -2.80 -6.84 14.20
C VAL A 184 -2.74 -5.79 15.30
N SER A 185 -3.52 -5.99 16.35
CA SER A 185 -3.61 -5.04 17.46
C SER A 185 -2.31 -4.85 18.25
N GLN A 186 -1.43 -5.86 18.28
CA GLN A 186 -0.14 -5.78 19.00
C GLN A 186 0.81 -4.72 18.41
N TYR A 187 0.65 -4.37 17.13
CA TYR A 187 1.44 -3.35 16.43
C TYR A 187 0.63 -2.10 16.09
N GLY A 188 -0.41 -1.81 16.89
CA GLY A 188 -1.18 -0.57 16.80
C GLY A 188 -2.42 -0.64 15.91
N GLY A 189 -2.76 -1.80 15.36
CA GLY A 189 -3.98 -1.99 14.58
C GLY A 189 -5.25 -1.85 15.44
N ASP A 190 -6.16 -0.95 15.06
CA ASP A 190 -7.45 -0.77 15.75
C ASP A 190 -8.64 -0.64 14.78
N VAL A 191 -8.43 -1.01 13.50
CA VAL A 191 -9.49 -0.99 12.48
C VAL A 191 -10.59 -1.99 12.82
N SER A 192 -11.82 -1.50 12.84
CA SER A 192 -13.03 -2.30 12.93
C SER A 192 -13.78 -2.37 11.58
N VAL A 193 -14.78 -3.25 11.49
CA VAL A 193 -15.66 -3.32 10.31
C VAL A 193 -16.44 -2.02 10.13
N GLU A 194 -16.80 -1.34 11.22
CA GLU A 194 -17.49 -0.06 11.21
C GLU A 194 -16.67 1.04 10.53
N ASP A 195 -15.35 1.01 10.70
CA ASP A 195 -14.42 1.95 10.06
C ASP A 195 -14.32 1.72 8.54
N LEU A 196 -14.49 0.47 8.10
CA LEU A 196 -14.46 0.08 6.70
C LEU A 196 -15.82 0.28 5.99
N ALA A 197 -16.92 0.38 6.73
CA ALA A 197 -18.26 0.50 6.16
C ALA A 197 -18.42 1.65 5.13
N PRO A 198 -17.83 2.84 5.31
CA PRO A 198 -17.83 3.88 4.29
C PRO A 198 -17.12 3.46 2.99
N VAL A 199 -15.98 2.77 3.08
CA VAL A 199 -15.26 2.21 1.92
C VAL A 199 -16.12 1.15 1.23
N PHE A 200 -16.81 0.30 1.98
CA PHE A 200 -17.71 -0.74 1.47
C PHE A 200 -18.94 -0.18 0.76
N SER A 201 -19.38 1.02 1.12
CA SER A 201 -20.42 1.75 0.37
C SER A 201 -19.92 2.16 -1.03
N GLY A 202 -18.60 2.31 -1.19
CA GLY A 202 -17.96 2.82 -2.40
C GLY A 202 -18.25 4.29 -2.68
N THR A 203 -18.73 5.04 -1.68
CA THR A 203 -18.87 6.50 -1.72
C THR A 203 -17.47 7.14 -1.75
N GLY A 204 -17.28 8.21 -2.52
CA GLY A 204 -15.96 8.87 -2.65
C GLY A 204 -14.98 8.18 -3.61
N VAL A 205 -15.15 6.87 -3.86
CA VAL A 205 -14.32 6.02 -4.75
C VAL A 205 -15.15 5.35 -5.87
N PRO A 206 -15.82 6.13 -6.74
CA PRO A 206 -16.76 5.61 -7.74
C PRO A 206 -16.11 4.71 -8.81
N ARG A 207 -14.78 4.72 -8.93
CA ARG A 207 -14.02 3.96 -9.94
C ARG A 207 -13.26 2.76 -9.37
N LEU A 208 -13.44 2.45 -8.09
CA LEU A 208 -12.70 1.35 -7.44
C LEU A 208 -12.96 0.02 -8.17
N ARG A 209 -11.88 -0.64 -8.60
CA ARG A 209 -11.87 -1.95 -9.27
C ARG A 209 -11.06 -2.98 -8.50
N ARG A 210 -10.05 -2.58 -7.75
CA ARG A 210 -9.30 -3.45 -6.84
C ARG A 210 -9.45 -2.95 -5.41
N LEU A 211 -9.90 -3.84 -4.54
CA LEU A 211 -9.90 -3.65 -3.09
C LEU A 211 -9.09 -4.78 -2.47
N ALA A 212 -8.01 -4.42 -1.77
CA ALA A 212 -7.18 -5.34 -1.03
C ALA A 212 -7.18 -4.95 0.45
N LEU A 213 -7.71 -5.82 1.31
CA LEU A 213 -7.74 -5.67 2.76
C LEU A 213 -6.97 -6.85 3.33
N ARG A 214 -5.67 -6.68 3.33
CA ARG A 214 -4.71 -7.76 3.56
C ARG A 214 -4.30 -7.80 5.02
N ASN A 215 -3.64 -8.88 5.39
CA ASN A 215 -2.91 -8.97 6.65
C ASN A 215 -3.80 -8.67 7.87
N ALA A 216 -5.05 -9.13 7.85
CA ALA A 216 -6.07 -8.71 8.80
C ALA A 216 -6.28 -9.73 9.93
N GLU A 217 -6.16 -9.28 11.18
CA GLU A 217 -6.60 -10.02 12.38
C GLU A 217 -8.13 -10.23 12.40
N ILE A 218 -8.89 -9.38 11.70
CA ILE A 218 -10.35 -9.44 11.60
C ILE A 218 -10.85 -9.97 10.24
N ALA A 219 -10.09 -10.86 9.60
CA ALA A 219 -10.34 -11.30 8.23
C ALA A 219 -11.74 -11.90 8.02
N ASP A 220 -12.24 -12.73 8.94
CA ASP A 220 -13.57 -13.33 8.82
C ASP A 220 -14.70 -12.30 8.93
N GLN A 221 -14.54 -11.31 9.81
CA GLN A 221 -15.50 -10.22 9.99
C GLN A 221 -15.52 -9.31 8.76
N VAL A 222 -14.36 -9.02 8.17
CA VAL A 222 -14.22 -8.27 6.92
C VAL A 222 -14.87 -9.01 5.76
N ALA A 223 -14.62 -10.32 5.63
CA ALA A 223 -15.24 -11.16 4.61
C ALA A 223 -16.77 -11.16 4.72
N ALA A 224 -17.32 -11.31 5.93
CA ALA A 224 -18.75 -11.24 6.18
C ALA A 224 -19.37 -9.88 5.83
N ALA A 225 -18.67 -8.78 6.10
CA ALA A 225 -19.13 -7.44 5.74
C ALA A 225 -19.10 -7.20 4.23
N LEU A 226 -18.09 -7.74 3.53
CA LEU A 226 -17.97 -7.65 2.07
C LEU A 226 -19.00 -8.50 1.32
N ALA A 227 -19.47 -9.60 1.91
CA ALA A 227 -20.45 -10.51 1.32
C ALA A 227 -21.69 -9.78 0.75
N GLY A 228 -22.11 -8.67 1.36
CA GLY A 228 -23.22 -7.82 0.88
C GLY A 228 -22.83 -6.39 0.52
N ALA A 229 -21.54 -6.06 0.42
CA ALA A 229 -21.08 -4.68 0.28
C ALA A 229 -21.41 -4.07 -1.10
N PRO A 230 -21.95 -2.84 -1.18
CA PRO A 230 -22.25 -2.16 -2.43
C PRO A 230 -21.05 -1.90 -3.37
N VAL A 231 -19.82 -1.93 -2.85
CA VAL A 231 -18.61 -1.79 -3.66
C VAL A 231 -18.23 -3.06 -4.39
N VAL A 232 -18.65 -4.24 -3.95
CA VAL A 232 -18.18 -5.52 -4.54
C VAL A 232 -18.63 -5.74 -5.98
N PRO A 233 -19.87 -5.41 -6.42
CA PRO A 233 -20.30 -5.62 -7.81
C PRO A 233 -19.50 -4.84 -8.88
N ARG A 234 -18.70 -3.83 -8.49
CA ARG A 234 -17.83 -3.08 -9.40
C ARG A 234 -16.37 -3.57 -9.38
N LEU A 235 -16.00 -4.38 -8.41
CA LEU A 235 -14.64 -4.89 -8.30
C LEU A 235 -14.35 -5.87 -9.44
N GLU A 236 -13.11 -5.84 -9.90
CA GLU A 236 -12.48 -6.84 -10.75
C GLU A 236 -11.55 -7.73 -9.92
N THR A 237 -10.98 -7.19 -8.84
CA THR A 237 -10.11 -7.93 -7.91
C THR A 237 -10.52 -7.66 -6.47
N LEU A 238 -10.71 -8.73 -5.71
CA LEU A 238 -10.83 -8.69 -4.25
C LEU A 238 -9.67 -9.49 -3.65
N ASP A 239 -9.01 -8.93 -2.66
CA ASP A 239 -7.82 -9.52 -2.03
C ASP A 239 -7.96 -9.43 -0.50
N LEU A 240 -8.07 -10.59 0.14
CA LEU A 240 -8.15 -10.78 1.60
C LEU A 240 -6.98 -11.63 2.11
N SER A 241 -5.87 -11.63 1.35
CA SER A 241 -4.68 -12.44 1.63
C SER A 241 -3.94 -12.01 2.89
N LEU A 242 -3.01 -12.85 3.34
CA LEU A 242 -2.08 -12.59 4.46
C LEU A 242 -2.73 -12.49 5.85
N GLY A 243 -4.05 -12.63 5.94
CA GLY A 243 -4.79 -12.55 7.19
C GLY A 243 -5.08 -13.92 7.80
N ILE A 244 -5.94 -13.93 8.82
CA ILE A 244 -6.36 -15.16 9.50
C ILE A 244 -7.69 -15.73 8.98
N LEU A 245 -7.95 -15.55 7.68
CA LEU A 245 -9.22 -15.92 7.05
C LEU A 245 -9.46 -17.43 7.17
N SER A 246 -10.64 -17.82 7.62
CA SER A 246 -11.00 -19.22 7.86
C SER A 246 -12.28 -19.62 7.15
N ASP A 247 -12.73 -20.84 7.45
CA ASP A 247 -13.97 -21.38 6.92
C ASP A 247 -15.17 -20.46 7.17
N GLN A 248 -15.19 -19.75 8.30
CA GLN A 248 -16.27 -18.82 8.61
C GLN A 248 -16.32 -17.66 7.61
N GLY A 249 -15.20 -17.01 7.32
CA GLY A 249 -15.12 -15.90 6.38
C GLY A 249 -15.35 -16.36 4.93
N ALA A 250 -14.76 -17.48 4.55
CA ALA A 250 -14.94 -18.06 3.21
C ALA A 250 -16.39 -18.49 2.95
N GLU A 251 -17.07 -19.12 3.91
CA GLU A 251 -18.49 -19.45 3.78
C GLU A 251 -19.35 -18.19 3.69
N ALA A 252 -19.01 -17.13 4.45
CA ALA A 252 -19.72 -15.86 4.36
C ALA A 252 -19.62 -15.22 2.96
N LEU A 253 -18.46 -15.33 2.29
CA LEU A 253 -18.30 -14.88 0.91
C LEU A 253 -19.18 -15.68 -0.06
N LEU A 254 -19.25 -17.01 0.08
CA LEU A 254 -20.08 -17.88 -0.77
C LEU A 254 -21.58 -17.63 -0.59
N LEU A 255 -22.02 -17.39 0.65
CA LEU A 255 -23.42 -17.10 0.99
C LEU A 255 -23.84 -15.66 0.65
N GLY A 256 -22.89 -14.79 0.34
CA GLY A 256 -23.10 -13.41 -0.04
C GLY A 256 -23.68 -13.23 -1.44
N GLN A 257 -23.41 -12.07 -2.02
CA GLN A 257 -23.67 -11.82 -3.43
C GLN A 257 -22.66 -12.58 -4.32
N PRO A 258 -23.05 -12.93 -5.57
CA PRO A 258 -22.15 -13.64 -6.47
C PRO A 258 -20.83 -12.89 -6.70
N LEU A 259 -19.71 -13.62 -6.60
CA LEU A 259 -18.37 -13.10 -6.91
C LEU A 259 -17.86 -13.56 -8.29
N THR A 260 -18.71 -14.21 -9.09
CA THR A 260 -18.35 -14.79 -10.40
C THR A 260 -18.00 -13.74 -11.47
N HIS A 261 -18.24 -12.45 -11.20
CA HIS A 261 -17.80 -11.35 -12.07
C HIS A 261 -16.35 -10.92 -11.80
N LEU A 262 -15.76 -11.32 -10.67
CA LEU A 262 -14.38 -11.01 -10.37
C LEU A 262 -13.46 -11.67 -11.41
N ARG A 263 -12.39 -10.97 -11.76
CA ARG A 263 -11.26 -11.59 -12.47
C ARG A 263 -10.39 -12.37 -11.52
N ARG A 264 -10.17 -11.85 -10.30
CA ARG A 264 -9.33 -12.47 -9.28
C ARG A 264 -9.92 -12.33 -7.88
N LEU A 265 -9.85 -13.42 -7.13
CA LEU A 265 -10.10 -13.46 -5.69
C LEU A 265 -8.85 -14.02 -5.03
N ASP A 266 -8.11 -13.17 -4.33
CA ASP A 266 -6.86 -13.56 -3.66
C ASP A 266 -7.12 -13.81 -2.18
N LEU A 267 -7.03 -15.07 -1.76
CA LEU A 267 -7.15 -15.53 -0.40
C LEU A 267 -5.85 -16.20 0.05
N SER A 268 -4.72 -15.94 -0.60
CA SER A 268 -3.45 -16.59 -0.26
C SER A 268 -3.02 -16.28 1.18
N HIS A 269 -2.34 -17.23 1.83
CA HIS A 269 -2.07 -17.20 3.27
C HIS A 269 -3.36 -17.17 4.09
N HIS A 270 -3.92 -18.36 4.32
CA HIS A 270 -5.25 -18.55 4.94
C HIS A 270 -5.33 -19.81 5.81
N PHE A 271 -6.43 -19.94 6.55
CA PHE A 271 -6.78 -21.08 7.40
C PHE A 271 -8.09 -21.77 6.94
N ILE A 272 -8.47 -21.59 5.68
CA ILE A 272 -9.58 -22.27 5.02
C ILE A 272 -9.25 -23.76 4.81
N SER A 273 -10.17 -24.65 5.19
CA SER A 273 -10.04 -26.09 4.98
C SER A 273 -10.05 -26.48 3.51
N ALA A 274 -9.36 -27.57 3.17
CA ALA A 274 -9.32 -28.10 1.80
C ALA A 274 -10.73 -28.31 1.18
N GLU A 275 -11.69 -28.75 1.99
CA GLU A 275 -13.07 -28.99 1.58
C GLU A 275 -13.77 -27.70 1.12
N LEU A 276 -13.59 -26.61 1.88
CA LEU A 276 -14.17 -25.32 1.53
C LEU A 276 -13.38 -24.62 0.41
N ALA A 277 -12.06 -24.80 0.35
CA ALA A 277 -11.22 -24.35 -0.75
C ALA A 277 -11.68 -24.95 -2.09
N ASP A 278 -12.00 -26.24 -2.13
CA ASP A 278 -12.55 -26.90 -3.31
C ASP A 278 -13.93 -26.37 -3.69
N ARG A 279 -14.78 -26.08 -2.70
CA ARG A 279 -16.08 -25.43 -2.95
C ARG A 279 -15.93 -24.04 -3.53
N LEU A 280 -15.02 -23.20 -3.01
CA LEU A 280 -14.73 -21.87 -3.54
C LEU A 280 -14.38 -21.93 -5.03
N ARG A 281 -13.49 -22.85 -5.42
CA ARG A 281 -13.11 -23.04 -6.83
C ARG A 281 -14.28 -23.52 -7.69
N ALA A 282 -15.13 -24.40 -7.16
CA ALA A 282 -16.28 -24.94 -7.87
C ALA A 282 -17.41 -23.92 -8.07
N GLU A 283 -17.67 -23.08 -7.06
CA GLU A 283 -18.75 -22.09 -7.05
C GLU A 283 -18.36 -20.76 -7.73
N LEU A 284 -17.07 -20.53 -7.98
CA LEU A 284 -16.54 -19.35 -8.67
C LEU A 284 -15.89 -19.68 -10.03
N PRO A 285 -16.61 -20.32 -10.97
CA PRO A 285 -16.04 -20.73 -12.25
C PRO A 285 -15.59 -19.50 -13.06
N GLY A 286 -14.34 -19.53 -13.54
CA GLY A 286 -13.77 -18.46 -14.37
C GLY A 286 -13.12 -17.32 -13.59
N VAL A 287 -13.23 -17.33 -12.26
CA VAL A 287 -12.46 -16.44 -11.38
C VAL A 287 -11.09 -17.08 -11.12
N ASP A 288 -10.02 -16.29 -11.21
CA ASP A 288 -8.70 -16.68 -10.72
C ASP A 288 -8.71 -16.65 -9.18
N VAL A 289 -8.97 -17.80 -8.56
CA VAL A 289 -9.03 -17.94 -7.10
C VAL A 289 -7.67 -18.40 -6.59
N ASP A 290 -6.97 -17.51 -5.90
CA ASP A 290 -5.70 -17.84 -5.24
C ASP A 290 -5.98 -18.31 -3.80
N LEU A 291 -5.63 -19.56 -3.53
CA LEU A 291 -5.72 -20.26 -2.24
C LEU A 291 -4.37 -20.93 -1.95
N SER A 292 -3.28 -20.26 -2.33
CA SER A 292 -1.93 -20.72 -2.02
C SER A 292 -1.55 -20.38 -0.57
N ASP A 293 -0.52 -21.04 -0.06
CA ASP A 293 0.00 -20.82 1.29
C ASP A 293 -1.03 -21.12 2.41
N GLU A 294 -1.70 -22.27 2.34
CA GLU A 294 -2.55 -22.77 3.44
C GLU A 294 -1.72 -22.89 4.74
N GLN A 295 -2.25 -22.32 5.81
CA GLN A 295 -1.66 -22.31 7.15
C GLN A 295 -2.41 -23.27 8.08
N GLU A 296 -1.71 -23.77 9.09
CA GLU A 296 -2.28 -24.54 10.19
C GLU A 296 -2.31 -23.68 11.46
N GLU A 297 -3.34 -23.87 12.30
CA GLU A 297 -3.38 -23.24 13.61
C GLU A 297 -2.22 -23.75 14.49
N ASP A 298 -1.50 -22.84 15.13
CA ASP A 298 -0.41 -23.17 16.06
C ASP A 298 -0.87 -22.87 17.49
N ASP A 299 -0.88 -23.91 18.34
CA ASP A 299 -1.44 -23.88 19.69
C ASP A 299 -2.87 -23.30 19.80
N GLY A 300 -3.67 -23.41 18.73
CA GLY A 300 -5.04 -22.88 18.66
C GLY A 300 -5.12 -21.39 18.34
N GLU A 301 -4.00 -20.77 17.96
CA GLU A 301 -3.91 -19.41 17.48
C GLU A 301 -3.65 -19.38 15.96
N ARG A 302 -4.06 -18.27 15.34
CA ARG A 302 -3.82 -17.98 13.92
C ARG A 302 -2.99 -16.72 13.82
N TYR A 303 -2.03 -16.72 12.91
CA TYR A 303 -1.10 -15.61 12.72
C TYR A 303 -1.28 -15.01 11.33
N THR A 304 -1.11 -13.70 11.25
CA THR A 304 -1.02 -12.98 9.98
C THR A 304 0.37 -13.17 9.38
N ALA A 305 0.51 -13.01 8.06
CA ALA A 305 1.79 -13.25 7.39
C ALA A 305 2.85 -12.19 7.75
N VAL A 306 2.40 -10.98 8.11
CA VAL A 306 3.26 -9.86 8.49
C VAL A 306 2.69 -9.22 9.76
N SER A 307 3.56 -8.87 10.69
CA SER A 307 3.16 -8.23 11.94
C SER A 307 4.26 -7.29 12.43
N GLU A 308 5.51 -7.73 12.33
CA GLU A 308 6.72 -6.97 12.67
C GLU A 308 7.53 -6.53 11.45
#